data_AF-A0A139K3R4-F1
#
_entry.id   AF-A0A139K3R4-F1
#
_cell.length_a   1.000
_cell.length_b   1.000
_cell.length_c   1.000
_cell.angle_alpha   90.00
_cell.angle_beta   90.00
_cell.angle_gamma   90.00
#
_symmetry.space_group_name_H-M   'P 1'
#
loop_
_entity.id
_entity.type
_entity.pdbx_description
1 polymer ?
#
loop_
_entity_poly.entity_id
_entity_poly.type
_entity_poly.pdbx_seq_one_letter_code
_entity_poly.pdbx_strand_id
1 'polypeptide(L)'
;MNPTPPQAAGSLNRFLNAIEAAGNKLPHITMLFIWALVITLVISLALSYVSFDYRHPSTGAVIAVTNMLAPANLLDLVVNSVKNFMGFPPLGITLVATLGIGIAEGSGFIHTLLRKLMSYIPRASLTPAVVIVSILCHVASDSVYVILMPLAALMFYCAGRHPLAGVACSFAGLSGGFTASYTPSVIDPVMQSFTQAAAQTLDASYSVNVLCNYFFALGGTFFVIAACWYVTDKIVEPRLWATMPLDKGLENDPDLRITPVSALENSAYRKACTVFLGLAALLFVLCWPEGSMLRAPDGSLTSPKAPVMQAIVPLIFIFFSLPGIVYGYAAGTFKSSSDVIKSMEEVMKMLLGFMVFAFFAAQFLYVFGKSGIGTLLAISGAEFLKDLGMPSAGSLLGIIIFTGMLNLLITSATSKWAILSTIFVPMLMMLGISPELTQAAFRVSDSAVNVCTPMFPFYPLLIMYCQKYCKQAGVGTLSSMMIPYTLALLVALTFVLYAFWGIGIPIGFDSGYVYPPVK
;
A
#
# COMPACT_ATOMS: atom_id res chain seq x y z
N MET A 1 9.55 29.85 -12.60
CA MET A 1 8.30 30.60 -12.34
C MET A 1 8.47 31.29 -10.99
N ASN A 2 8.25 32.60 -10.91
CA ASN A 2 8.30 33.32 -9.62
C ASN A 2 7.15 32.80 -8.72
N PRO A 3 7.41 32.53 -7.43
CA PRO A 3 6.37 32.08 -6.52
C PRO A 3 5.36 33.21 -6.28
N THR A 4 4.08 32.93 -6.57
CA THR A 4 2.94 33.77 -6.17
C THR A 4 2.94 33.94 -4.65
N PRO A 5 2.54 35.11 -4.11
CA PRO A 5 2.50 35.33 -2.66
C PRO A 5 1.57 34.31 -1.98
N PRO A 6 1.83 33.92 -0.71
CA PRO A 6 1.00 32.96 -0.02
C PRO A 6 -0.42 33.50 0.14
N GLN A 7 -1.38 32.89 -0.58
CA GLN A 7 -2.80 33.14 -0.35
C GLN A 7 -3.15 32.85 1.11
N ALA A 8 -4.00 33.68 1.71
CA ALA A 8 -4.51 33.48 3.06
C ALA A 8 -4.99 32.04 3.22
N ALA A 9 -4.34 31.28 4.11
CA ALA A 9 -4.55 29.84 4.23
C ALA A 9 -6.03 29.55 4.56
N GLY A 10 -6.75 28.93 3.62
CA GLY A 10 -8.07 28.35 3.85
C GLY A 10 -8.07 27.43 5.08
N SER A 11 -9.24 27.16 5.66
CA SER A 11 -9.39 26.32 6.87
C SER A 11 -8.66 24.98 6.74
N LEU A 12 -8.74 24.34 5.56
CA LEU A 12 -7.99 23.13 5.23
C LEU A 12 -6.48 23.34 5.33
N ASN A 13 -5.92 24.39 4.74
CA ASN A 13 -4.47 24.66 4.81
C ASN A 13 -3.99 24.93 6.23
N ARG A 14 -4.80 25.58 7.07
CA ARG A 14 -4.49 25.76 8.51
C ARG A 14 -4.49 24.44 9.26
N PHE A 15 -5.49 23.59 9.03
CA PHE A 15 -5.57 22.25 9.60
C PHE A 15 -4.37 21.39 9.18
N LEU A 16 -4.05 21.36 7.88
CA LEU A 16 -2.90 20.62 7.36
C LEU A 16 -1.57 21.16 7.91
N ASN A 17 -1.41 22.49 8.05
CA ASN A 17 -0.23 23.08 8.70
C ASN A 17 -0.09 22.63 10.16
N ALA A 18 -1.21 22.56 10.90
CA ALA A 18 -1.20 22.10 12.28
C ALA A 18 -0.79 20.63 12.39
N ILE A 19 -1.33 19.76 11.52
CA ILE A 19 -0.95 18.35 11.47
C ILE A 19 0.51 18.19 11.07
N GLU A 20 0.97 18.92 10.05
CA GLU A 20 2.36 18.88 9.59
C GLU A 20 3.31 19.31 10.70
N ALA A 21 3.00 20.40 11.39
CA ALA A 21 3.79 20.89 12.52
C ALA A 21 3.77 19.91 13.70
N ALA A 22 2.63 19.32 14.02
CA ALA A 22 2.52 18.31 15.08
C ALA A 22 3.28 17.03 14.72
N GLY A 23 3.14 16.55 13.49
CA GLY A 23 3.78 15.34 12.99
C GLY A 23 5.29 15.49 12.77
N ASN A 24 5.78 16.68 12.40
CA ASN A 24 7.23 16.93 12.28
C ASN A 24 7.89 17.21 13.64
N LYS A 25 7.11 17.49 14.71
CA LYS A 25 7.61 17.48 16.10
C LYS A 25 7.79 16.08 16.66
N LEU A 26 7.17 15.08 16.05
CA LEU A 26 7.41 13.69 16.42
C LEU A 26 8.88 13.35 16.15
N PRO A 27 9.51 12.50 16.99
CA PRO A 27 10.87 12.07 16.73
C PRO A 27 10.94 11.26 15.43
N HIS A 28 12.16 10.93 15.02
CA HIS A 28 12.44 10.03 13.89
C HIS A 28 11.50 8.81 13.89
N ILE A 29 11.01 8.38 12.73
CA ILE A 29 10.00 7.31 12.64
C ILE A 29 10.40 6.01 13.34
N THR A 30 11.67 5.65 13.29
CA THR A 30 12.22 4.53 14.06
C THR A 30 12.01 4.70 15.58
N MET A 31 12.20 5.91 16.11
CA MET A 31 11.95 6.21 17.52
C MET A 31 10.47 6.10 17.88
N LEU A 32 9.57 6.46 16.96
CA LEU A 32 8.13 6.24 17.17
C LEU A 32 7.82 4.75 17.38
N PHE A 33 8.43 3.86 16.59
CA PHE A 33 8.23 2.42 16.76
C PHE A 33 8.93 1.86 18.00
N ILE A 34 10.08 2.42 18.41
CA ILE A 34 10.71 2.08 19.69
C ILE A 34 9.77 2.46 20.85
N TRP A 35 9.21 3.67 20.83
CA TRP A 35 8.24 4.10 21.83
C TRP A 35 6.97 3.25 21.78
N ALA A 36 6.42 2.97 20.61
CA ALA A 36 5.24 2.11 20.46
C ALA A 36 5.50 0.71 21.02
N LEU A 37 6.68 0.13 20.78
CA LEU A 37 7.11 -1.15 21.37
C LEU A 37 7.12 -1.07 22.90
N VAL A 38 7.81 -0.09 23.48
CA VAL A 38 7.92 0.07 24.94
C VAL A 38 6.55 0.33 25.58
N ILE A 39 5.76 1.22 24.98
CA ILE A 39 4.40 1.54 25.44
C ILE A 39 3.53 0.29 25.38
N THR A 40 3.57 -0.48 24.30
CA THR A 40 2.77 -1.71 24.17
C THR A 40 3.18 -2.76 25.21
N LEU A 41 4.48 -2.88 25.51
CA LEU A 41 4.96 -3.75 26.60
C LEU A 41 4.33 -3.34 27.94
N VAL A 42 4.37 -2.05 28.28
CA VAL A 42 3.81 -1.53 29.54
C VAL A 42 2.28 -1.65 29.58
N ILE A 43 1.59 -1.30 28.50
CA ILE A 43 0.13 -1.43 28.40
C ILE A 43 -0.28 -2.89 28.50
N SER A 44 0.46 -3.82 27.89
CA SER A 44 0.15 -5.25 27.99
C SER A 44 0.23 -5.76 29.43
N LEU A 45 1.17 -5.24 30.24
CA LEU A 45 1.23 -5.51 31.66
C LEU A 45 0.00 -4.94 32.39
N ALA A 46 -0.29 -3.65 32.18
CA ALA A 46 -1.40 -2.97 32.86
C ALA A 46 -2.75 -3.64 32.57
N LEU A 47 -3.02 -3.96 31.30
CA LEU A 47 -4.28 -4.58 30.87
C LEU A 47 -4.35 -6.07 31.19
N SER A 48 -3.22 -6.76 31.45
CA SER A 48 -3.25 -8.18 31.83
C SER A 48 -3.93 -8.45 33.18
N TYR A 49 -4.05 -7.43 34.03
CA TYR A 49 -4.79 -7.51 35.30
C TYR A 49 -6.29 -7.23 35.15
N VAL A 50 -6.73 -6.82 33.97
CA VAL A 50 -8.14 -6.51 33.68
C VAL A 50 -8.76 -7.70 32.95
N SER A 51 -9.89 -8.19 33.47
CA SER A 51 -10.70 -9.18 32.76
C SER A 51 -11.69 -8.46 31.87
N PHE A 52 -11.66 -8.76 30.58
CA PHE A 52 -12.59 -8.24 29.59
C PHE A 52 -13.66 -9.31 29.31
N ASP A 53 -14.94 -8.93 29.28
CA ASP A 53 -16.03 -9.84 28.92
C ASP A 53 -16.27 -9.87 27.40
N TYR A 54 -15.18 -9.82 26.62
CA TYR A 54 -15.22 -9.98 25.16
C TYR A 54 -14.79 -11.39 24.82
N ARG A 55 -15.45 -12.01 23.84
CA ARG A 55 -15.13 -13.37 23.38
C ARG A 55 -14.59 -13.34 21.98
N HIS A 56 -13.55 -14.14 21.72
CA HIS A 56 -13.01 -14.30 20.39
C HIS A 56 -14.07 -14.98 19.50
N PRO A 57 -14.53 -14.35 18.41
CA PRO A 57 -15.68 -14.84 17.65
C PRO A 57 -15.46 -16.23 17.05
N SER A 58 -14.23 -16.54 16.64
CA SER A 58 -13.90 -17.84 16.03
C SER A 58 -13.69 -18.99 17.03
N THR A 59 -13.34 -18.71 18.28
CA THR A 59 -12.95 -19.77 19.25
C THR A 59 -13.84 -19.82 20.49
N GLY A 60 -14.67 -18.79 20.72
CA GLY A 60 -15.51 -18.64 21.91
C GLY A 60 -14.74 -18.35 23.20
N ALA A 61 -13.41 -18.36 23.15
CA ALA A 61 -12.55 -18.09 24.29
C ALA A 61 -12.65 -16.62 24.73
N VAL A 62 -12.60 -16.38 26.04
CA VAL A 62 -12.54 -15.01 26.58
C VAL A 62 -11.22 -14.38 26.15
N ILE A 63 -11.28 -13.15 25.65
CA ILE A 63 -10.09 -12.41 25.25
C ILE A 63 -9.34 -11.99 26.51
N ALA A 64 -8.12 -12.51 26.65
CA ALA A 64 -7.20 -12.10 27.70
C ALA A 64 -6.02 -11.34 27.09
N VAL A 65 -5.65 -10.23 27.71
CA VAL A 65 -4.42 -9.53 27.34
C VAL A 65 -3.23 -10.25 27.97
N THR A 66 -2.27 -10.64 27.15
CA THR A 66 -1.07 -11.34 27.60
C THR A 66 -0.02 -10.32 28.03
N ASN A 67 0.47 -10.45 29.28
CA ASN A 67 1.56 -9.63 29.79
C ASN A 67 2.88 -9.94 29.06
N MET A 68 3.32 -9.04 28.18
CA MET A 68 4.54 -9.21 27.40
C MET A 68 5.83 -8.94 28.19
N LEU A 69 5.73 -8.38 29.39
CA LEU A 69 6.85 -8.20 30.33
C LEU A 69 7.05 -9.42 31.25
N ALA A 70 6.15 -10.42 31.21
CA ALA A 70 6.37 -11.66 31.92
C ALA A 70 7.64 -12.37 31.42
N PRO A 71 8.45 -13.02 32.30
CA PRO A 71 9.76 -13.56 31.92
C PRO A 71 9.75 -14.46 30.68
N ALA A 72 8.74 -15.34 30.55
CA ALA A 72 8.61 -16.22 29.38
C ALA A 72 8.36 -15.44 28.08
N ASN A 73 7.46 -14.44 28.11
CA ASN A 73 7.14 -13.64 26.92
C ASN A 73 8.27 -12.70 26.52
N LEU A 74 9.01 -12.17 27.49
CA LEU A 74 10.19 -11.35 27.25
C LEU A 74 11.34 -12.19 26.67
N LEU A 75 11.55 -13.40 27.20
CA LEU A 75 12.51 -14.35 26.64
C LEU A 75 12.14 -14.71 25.19
N ASP A 76 10.86 -15.01 24.94
CA ASP A 76 10.36 -15.28 23.59
C ASP A 76 10.59 -14.10 22.64
N LEU A 77 10.40 -12.85 23.10
CA LEU A 77 10.68 -11.66 22.30
C LEU A 77 12.16 -11.58 21.90
N VAL A 78 13.07 -11.82 22.85
CA VAL A 78 14.52 -11.78 22.59
C VAL A 78 14.92 -12.92 21.65
N VAL A 79 14.49 -14.15 21.91
CA VAL A 79 14.79 -15.34 21.10
C VAL A 79 14.26 -15.20 19.67
N ASN A 80 13.04 -14.68 19.50
CA ASN A 80 12.44 -14.51 18.19
C ASN A 80 12.84 -13.21 17.48
N SER A 81 13.63 -12.33 18.10
CA SER A 81 13.92 -10.99 17.56
C SER A 81 14.44 -10.98 16.11
N VAL A 82 15.39 -11.88 15.79
CA VAL A 82 15.93 -12.06 14.44
C VAL A 82 14.88 -12.64 13.49
N LYS A 83 14.13 -13.65 13.94
CA LYS A 83 13.05 -14.26 13.14
C LYS A 83 11.96 -13.24 12.81
N ASN A 84 11.59 -12.40 13.77
CA ASN A 84 10.63 -11.32 13.60
C ASN A 84 11.15 -10.31 12.57
N PHE A 85 12.42 -9.89 12.69
CA PHE A 85 13.04 -8.97 11.74
C PHE A 85 13.08 -9.53 10.31
N MET A 86 13.60 -10.75 10.13
CA MET A 86 13.66 -11.40 8.82
C MET A 86 12.27 -11.73 8.26
N GLY A 87 11.30 -11.96 9.13
CA GLY A 87 9.90 -12.18 8.79
C GLY A 87 9.09 -10.90 8.61
N PHE A 88 9.70 -9.71 8.75
CA PHE A 88 9.02 -8.45 8.51
C PHE A 88 8.65 -8.37 7.03
N PRO A 89 7.35 -8.39 6.67
CA PRO A 89 6.91 -8.61 5.30
C PRO A 89 7.58 -7.74 4.23
N PRO A 90 7.77 -6.40 4.43
CA PRO A 90 8.36 -5.57 3.40
C PRO A 90 9.90 -5.67 3.34
N LEU A 91 10.59 -6.27 4.32
CA LEU A 91 12.06 -6.26 4.39
C LEU A 91 12.67 -7.00 3.21
N GLY A 92 12.41 -8.31 3.10
CA GLY A 92 13.01 -9.15 2.06
C GLY A 92 12.62 -8.69 0.66
N ILE A 93 11.35 -8.29 0.50
CA ILE A 93 10.81 -7.76 -0.75
C ILE A 93 11.59 -6.51 -1.19
N THR A 94 11.74 -5.54 -0.29
CA THR A 94 12.38 -4.26 -0.60
C THR A 94 13.85 -4.44 -0.93
N LEU A 95 14.58 -5.23 -0.13
CA LEU A 95 16.00 -5.47 -0.36
C LEU A 95 16.24 -6.12 -1.73
N VAL A 96 15.55 -7.23 -2.03
CA VAL A 96 15.80 -7.98 -3.28
C VAL A 96 15.33 -7.22 -4.52
N ALA A 97 14.16 -6.57 -4.47
CA ALA A 97 13.68 -5.76 -5.58
C ALA A 97 14.62 -4.59 -5.87
N THR A 98 15.11 -3.91 -4.82
CA THR A 98 16.00 -2.76 -4.96
C THR A 98 17.34 -3.14 -5.59
N LEU A 99 17.87 -4.35 -5.36
CA LEU A 99 19.09 -4.80 -6.06
C LEU A 99 18.91 -4.79 -7.59
N GLY A 100 17.77 -5.29 -8.09
CA GLY A 100 17.46 -5.28 -9.51
C GLY A 100 17.30 -3.86 -10.06
N ILE A 101 16.60 -3.01 -9.31
CA ILE A 101 16.43 -1.59 -9.64
C ILE A 101 17.79 -0.88 -9.68
N GLY A 102 18.67 -1.13 -8.71
CA GLY A 102 20.01 -0.51 -8.66
C GLY A 102 20.84 -0.81 -9.90
N ILE A 103 20.76 -2.04 -10.42
CA ILE A 103 21.38 -2.40 -11.69
C ILE A 103 20.75 -1.60 -12.84
N ALA A 104 19.42 -1.56 -12.92
CA ALA A 104 18.71 -0.86 -13.99
C ALA A 104 18.94 0.66 -13.95
N GLU A 105 18.95 1.27 -12.77
CA GLU A 105 19.18 2.69 -12.53
C GLU A 105 20.63 3.04 -12.80
N GLY A 106 21.58 2.33 -12.18
CA GLY A 106 23.02 2.51 -12.38
C GLY A 106 23.49 2.27 -13.81
N SER A 107 22.76 1.46 -14.59
CA SER A 107 23.04 1.30 -16.02
C SER A 107 22.62 2.51 -16.86
N GLY A 108 21.67 3.32 -16.40
CA GLY A 108 21.00 4.37 -17.17
C GLY A 108 19.75 3.92 -17.94
N PHE A 109 19.37 2.65 -17.86
CA PHE A 109 18.18 2.12 -18.54
C PHE A 109 16.89 2.84 -18.11
N ILE A 110 16.70 3.00 -16.80
CA ILE A 110 15.54 3.68 -16.21
C ILE A 110 15.47 5.13 -16.69
N HIS A 111 16.58 5.86 -16.66
CA HIS A 111 16.64 7.24 -17.13
C HIS A 111 16.22 7.38 -18.60
N THR A 112 16.71 6.51 -19.48
CA THR A 112 16.33 6.53 -20.90
C THR A 112 14.87 6.14 -21.13
N LEU A 113 14.35 5.15 -20.39
CA LEU A 113 12.94 4.77 -20.41
C LEU A 113 12.05 5.97 -20.03
N LEU A 114 12.37 6.64 -18.93
CA LEU A 114 11.62 7.79 -18.44
C LEU A 114 11.62 8.94 -19.46
N ARG A 115 12.79 9.30 -20.00
CA ARG A 115 12.88 10.36 -21.03
C ARG A 115 12.03 10.05 -22.26
N LYS A 116 11.98 8.78 -22.69
CA LYS A 116 11.10 8.34 -23.79
C LYS A 116 9.64 8.45 -23.42
N LEU A 117 9.22 7.95 -22.25
CA LEU A 117 7.82 8.07 -21.81
C LEU A 117 7.36 9.53 -21.74
N MET A 118 8.20 10.41 -21.21
CA MET A 118 7.91 11.84 -21.10
C MET A 118 7.83 12.56 -22.45
N SER A 119 8.44 12.05 -23.52
CA SER A 119 8.26 12.62 -24.85
C SER A 119 6.86 12.40 -25.44
N TYR A 120 6.08 11.44 -24.89
CA TYR A 120 4.74 11.11 -25.37
C TYR A 120 3.62 11.58 -24.43
N ILE A 121 3.89 11.75 -23.14
CA ILE A 121 2.87 12.11 -22.14
C ILE A 121 2.79 13.64 -21.99
N PRO A 122 1.66 14.28 -22.33
CA PRO A 122 1.46 15.70 -22.07
C PRO A 122 1.54 16.00 -20.57
N ARG A 123 2.09 17.17 -20.20
CA ARG A 123 2.28 17.57 -18.80
C ARG A 123 0.99 17.49 -17.96
N ALA A 124 -0.16 17.83 -18.55
CA ALA A 124 -1.46 17.80 -17.89
C ALA A 124 -1.99 16.37 -17.62
N SER A 125 -1.55 15.40 -18.42
CA SER A 125 -1.95 13.99 -18.29
C SER A 125 -0.99 13.18 -17.42
N LEU A 126 0.09 13.80 -16.91
CA LEU A 126 1.09 13.09 -16.12
C LEU A 126 0.49 12.48 -14.85
N THR A 127 -0.34 13.23 -14.10
CA THR A 127 -0.99 12.71 -12.88
C THR A 127 -1.90 11.52 -13.17
N PRO A 128 -2.91 11.61 -14.06
CA PRO A 128 -3.77 10.48 -14.32
C PRO A 128 -2.99 9.30 -14.90
N ALA A 129 -1.96 9.53 -15.72
CA ALA A 129 -1.10 8.46 -16.23
C ALA A 129 -0.39 7.71 -15.09
N VAL A 130 0.22 8.44 -14.13
CA VAL A 130 0.86 7.82 -12.96
C VAL A 130 -0.16 7.03 -12.14
N VAL A 131 -1.34 7.60 -11.85
CA VAL A 131 -2.38 6.91 -11.06
C VAL A 131 -2.90 5.65 -11.77
N ILE A 132 -3.12 5.70 -13.09
CA ILE A 132 -3.53 4.53 -13.88
C ILE A 132 -2.48 3.43 -13.78
N VAL A 133 -1.20 3.76 -13.94
CA VAL A 133 -0.11 2.79 -13.80
C VAL A 133 -0.08 2.23 -12.37
N SER A 134 -0.24 3.07 -11.35
CA SER A 134 -0.34 2.62 -9.95
C SER A 134 -1.46 1.60 -9.74
N ILE A 135 -2.65 1.84 -10.30
CA ILE A 135 -3.79 0.92 -10.17
C ILE A 135 -3.54 -0.38 -10.95
N LEU A 136 -2.95 -0.31 -12.14
CA LEU A 136 -2.58 -1.51 -12.91
C LEU A 136 -1.59 -2.40 -12.15
N CYS A 137 -0.76 -1.79 -11.30
CA CYS A 137 0.18 -2.51 -10.47
C CYS A 137 -0.46 -3.28 -9.30
N HIS A 138 -1.76 -3.16 -9.02
CA HIS A 138 -2.44 -3.99 -8.00
C HIS A 138 -2.43 -5.49 -8.33
N VAL A 139 -2.19 -5.86 -9.59
CA VAL A 139 -1.98 -7.26 -9.99
C VAL A 139 -0.67 -7.83 -9.44
N ALA A 140 0.31 -6.95 -9.23
CA ALA A 140 1.60 -7.33 -8.68
C ALA A 140 1.55 -7.34 -7.14
N SER A 141 2.67 -7.71 -6.52
CA SER A 141 2.79 -7.69 -5.05
C SER A 141 3.18 -6.29 -4.53
N ASP A 142 3.19 -6.13 -3.21
CA ASP A 142 3.66 -4.93 -2.50
C ASP A 142 5.11 -4.51 -2.86
N SER A 143 5.85 -5.34 -3.59
CA SER A 143 7.14 -4.98 -4.19
C SER A 143 7.10 -3.72 -5.07
N VAL A 144 5.95 -3.34 -5.62
CA VAL A 144 5.84 -2.19 -6.51
C VAL A 144 6.07 -0.85 -5.79
N TYR A 145 5.84 -0.76 -4.48
CA TYR A 145 6.13 0.47 -3.69
C TYR A 145 7.58 0.92 -3.83
N VAL A 146 8.49 -0.03 -4.03
CA VAL A 146 9.94 0.19 -4.15
C VAL A 146 10.32 0.84 -5.48
N ILE A 147 9.53 0.58 -6.51
CA ILE A 147 9.83 0.98 -7.90
C ILE A 147 9.07 2.24 -8.25
N LEU A 148 7.76 2.25 -8.03
CA LEU A 148 6.88 3.22 -8.67
C LEU A 148 6.99 4.62 -8.03
N MET A 149 7.33 4.70 -6.76
CA MET A 149 7.43 5.96 -6.02
C MET A 149 8.61 6.84 -6.46
N PRO A 150 9.87 6.34 -6.49
CA PRO A 150 10.99 7.14 -6.98
C PRO A 150 10.85 7.48 -8.47
N LEU A 151 10.28 6.58 -9.29
CA LEU A 151 10.00 6.85 -10.70
C LEU A 151 8.98 7.98 -10.88
N ALA A 152 7.86 7.94 -10.14
CA ALA A 152 6.85 8.99 -10.21
C ALA A 152 7.41 10.34 -9.75
N ALA A 153 8.23 10.35 -8.69
CA ALA A 153 8.93 11.55 -8.23
C ALA A 153 9.83 12.14 -9.32
N LEU A 154 10.62 11.30 -9.97
CA LEU A 154 11.54 11.69 -11.03
C LEU A 154 10.77 12.20 -12.27
N MET A 155 9.68 11.54 -12.66
CA MET A 155 8.82 12.02 -13.76
C MET A 155 8.22 13.39 -13.47
N PHE A 156 7.75 13.62 -12.25
CA PHE A 156 7.22 14.93 -11.83
C PHE A 156 8.31 15.99 -11.84
N TYR A 157 9.46 15.71 -11.24
CA TYR A 157 10.61 16.64 -11.24
C TYR A 157 11.00 17.03 -12.67
N CYS A 158 11.17 16.04 -13.54
CA CYS A 158 11.54 16.26 -14.94
C CYS A 158 10.45 17.04 -15.72
N ALA A 159 9.18 16.95 -15.32
CA ALA A 159 8.10 17.71 -15.94
C ALA A 159 7.99 19.15 -15.39
N GLY A 160 8.92 19.57 -14.54
CA GLY A 160 8.88 20.85 -13.83
C GLY A 160 7.74 20.91 -12.80
N ARG A 161 7.33 19.75 -12.27
CA ARG A 161 6.29 19.57 -11.25
C ARG A 161 6.94 19.17 -9.93
N HIS A 162 6.19 19.26 -8.84
CA HIS A 162 6.75 18.95 -7.53
C HIS A 162 7.00 17.43 -7.36
N PRO A 163 8.23 16.93 -7.17
CA PRO A 163 8.53 15.50 -7.04
C PRO A 163 7.78 14.79 -5.92
N LEU A 164 7.63 15.43 -4.75
CA LEU A 164 6.83 14.86 -3.65
C LEU A 164 5.36 14.66 -4.04
N ALA A 165 4.80 15.47 -4.94
CA ALA A 165 3.45 15.25 -5.46
C ALA A 165 3.38 13.97 -6.31
N GLY A 166 4.45 13.64 -7.04
CA GLY A 166 4.59 12.38 -7.76
C GLY A 166 4.64 11.18 -6.83
N VAL A 167 5.40 11.26 -5.73
CA VAL A 167 5.39 10.23 -4.66
C VAL A 167 3.98 10.09 -4.10
N ALA A 168 3.32 11.21 -3.75
CA ALA A 168 2.00 11.22 -3.15
C ALA A 168 0.92 10.64 -4.07
N CYS A 169 0.86 11.05 -5.34
CA CYS A 169 -0.18 10.58 -6.26
C CYS A 169 0.01 9.10 -6.60
N SER A 170 1.27 8.66 -6.73
CA SER A 170 1.58 7.25 -6.95
C SER A 170 1.21 6.41 -5.73
N PHE A 171 1.54 6.88 -4.53
CA PHE A 171 1.19 6.21 -3.28
C PHE A 171 -0.33 6.16 -3.05
N ALA A 172 -1.03 7.26 -3.34
CA ALA A 172 -2.48 7.33 -3.33
C ALA A 172 -3.10 6.35 -4.32
N GLY A 173 -2.55 6.24 -5.54
CA GLY A 173 -3.05 5.30 -6.55
C GLY A 173 -2.85 3.83 -6.15
N LEU A 174 -1.67 3.49 -5.61
CA LEU A 174 -1.26 2.10 -5.33
C LEU A 174 -1.77 1.57 -3.97
N SER A 175 -1.72 2.39 -2.91
CA SER A 175 -2.18 2.00 -1.56
C SER A 175 -3.57 2.54 -1.28
N GLY A 176 -3.77 3.85 -1.51
CA GLY A 176 -5.04 4.51 -1.27
C GLY A 176 -6.17 4.01 -2.18
N GLY A 177 -5.81 3.62 -3.40
CA GLY A 177 -6.69 3.10 -4.43
C GLY A 177 -6.77 1.58 -4.46
N PHE A 178 -6.19 0.85 -3.50
CA PHE A 178 -6.04 -0.61 -3.54
C PHE A 178 -7.37 -1.37 -3.76
N THR A 179 -8.48 -0.80 -3.32
CA THR A 179 -9.83 -1.34 -3.53
C THR A 179 -10.32 -1.22 -4.97
N ALA A 180 -9.88 -0.17 -5.67
CA ALA A 180 -10.21 0.04 -7.07
C ALA A 180 -9.18 -0.65 -7.97
N SER A 181 -9.62 -1.58 -8.81
CA SER A 181 -8.72 -2.34 -9.67
C SER A 181 -9.40 -2.71 -11.00
N TYR A 182 -8.62 -2.72 -12.08
CA TYR A 182 -9.08 -3.19 -13.40
C TYR A 182 -9.25 -4.71 -13.45
N THR A 183 -8.52 -5.40 -12.59
CA THR A 183 -8.33 -6.85 -12.62
C THR A 183 -8.45 -7.41 -11.21
N PRO A 184 -8.94 -8.65 -11.07
CA PRO A 184 -8.88 -9.33 -9.79
C PRO A 184 -7.45 -9.40 -9.25
N SER A 185 -7.30 -9.24 -7.94
CA SER A 185 -6.01 -9.29 -7.24
C SER A 185 -6.00 -10.38 -6.17
N VAL A 186 -4.82 -10.64 -5.63
CA VAL A 186 -4.58 -11.70 -4.64
C VAL A 186 -5.45 -11.52 -3.38
N ILE A 187 -5.89 -10.29 -3.10
CA ILE A 187 -6.72 -9.98 -1.92
C ILE A 187 -8.16 -10.49 -2.06
N ASP A 188 -8.68 -10.61 -3.29
CA ASP A 188 -10.08 -10.98 -3.54
C ASP A 188 -10.45 -12.36 -2.95
N PRO A 189 -9.74 -13.46 -3.26
CA PRO A 189 -10.04 -14.78 -2.66
C PRO A 189 -9.76 -14.80 -1.16
N VAL A 190 -8.82 -14.00 -0.66
CA VAL A 190 -8.54 -13.92 0.78
C VAL A 190 -9.72 -13.29 1.51
N MET A 191 -10.20 -12.14 1.04
CA MET A 191 -11.36 -11.45 1.63
C MET A 191 -12.61 -12.33 1.54
N GLN A 192 -12.85 -12.94 0.38
CA GLN A 192 -13.98 -13.84 0.18
C GLN A 192 -13.95 -15.00 1.18
N SER A 193 -12.79 -15.61 1.44
CA SER A 193 -12.71 -16.75 2.35
C SER A 193 -13.14 -16.41 3.78
N PHE A 194 -12.79 -15.21 4.27
CA PHE A 194 -13.23 -14.71 5.58
C PHE A 194 -14.71 -14.36 5.57
N THR A 195 -15.19 -13.68 4.53
CA THR A 195 -16.60 -13.30 4.39
C THR A 195 -17.52 -14.52 4.33
N GLN A 196 -17.14 -15.54 3.55
CA GLN A 196 -17.91 -16.78 3.46
C GLN A 196 -17.92 -17.54 4.78
N ALA A 197 -16.76 -17.72 5.42
CA ALA A 197 -16.68 -18.38 6.71
C ALA A 197 -17.55 -17.68 7.77
N ALA A 198 -17.57 -16.34 7.75
CA ALA A 198 -18.42 -15.55 8.63
C ALA A 198 -19.92 -15.70 8.28
N ALA A 199 -20.29 -15.66 7.01
CA ALA A 199 -21.68 -15.86 6.57
C ALA A 199 -22.23 -17.24 6.96
N GLN A 200 -21.38 -18.27 6.87
CA GLN A 200 -21.71 -19.66 7.20
C GLN A 200 -21.98 -19.90 8.70
N THR A 201 -21.74 -18.91 9.55
CA THR A 201 -22.16 -18.95 10.96
C THR A 201 -23.68 -18.76 11.12
N LEU A 202 -24.35 -18.09 10.17
CA LEU A 202 -25.80 -17.92 10.15
C LEU A 202 -26.49 -18.81 9.12
N ASP A 203 -25.88 -18.96 7.93
CA ASP A 203 -26.39 -19.81 6.86
C ASP A 203 -25.28 -20.68 6.30
N ALA A 204 -25.23 -21.93 6.76
CA ALA A 204 -24.22 -22.91 6.39
C ALA A 204 -24.15 -23.19 4.87
N SER A 205 -25.22 -22.89 4.13
CA SER A 205 -25.28 -23.08 2.67
C SER A 205 -24.82 -21.85 1.88
N TYR A 206 -24.62 -20.71 2.53
CA TYR A 206 -24.23 -19.47 1.88
C TYR A 206 -22.85 -19.60 1.24
N SER A 207 -22.75 -19.21 -0.04
CA SER A 207 -21.49 -19.19 -0.78
C SER A 207 -21.26 -17.79 -1.34
N VAL A 208 -20.06 -17.27 -1.09
CA VAL A 208 -19.65 -15.94 -1.55
C VAL A 208 -18.76 -16.11 -2.76
N ASN A 209 -19.07 -15.45 -3.88
CA ASN A 209 -18.22 -15.49 -5.06
C ASN A 209 -16.89 -14.75 -4.82
N VAL A 210 -15.77 -15.28 -5.30
CA VAL A 210 -14.44 -14.63 -5.18
C VAL A 210 -14.43 -13.23 -5.78
N LEU A 211 -15.17 -13.03 -6.86
CA LEU A 211 -15.29 -11.76 -7.59
C LEU A 211 -16.54 -10.97 -7.20
N CYS A 212 -17.10 -11.21 -6.01
CA CYS A 212 -18.30 -10.55 -5.51
C CYS A 212 -18.21 -9.02 -5.39
N ASN A 213 -17.00 -8.44 -5.46
CA ASN A 213 -16.79 -6.98 -5.45
C ASN A 213 -16.16 -6.44 -6.73
N TYR A 214 -16.07 -7.25 -7.79
CA TYR A 214 -15.30 -6.88 -8.99
C TYR A 214 -15.86 -5.66 -9.72
N PHE A 215 -17.19 -5.53 -9.86
CA PHE A 215 -17.78 -4.39 -10.58
C PHE A 215 -17.65 -3.10 -9.80
N PHE A 216 -17.75 -3.16 -8.47
CA PHE A 216 -17.44 -2.03 -7.59
C PHE A 216 -15.96 -1.65 -7.68
N ALA A 217 -15.04 -2.61 -7.66
CA ALA A 217 -13.60 -2.36 -7.81
C ALA A 217 -13.28 -1.71 -9.16
N LEU A 218 -13.84 -2.24 -10.24
CA LEU A 218 -13.67 -1.71 -11.60
C LEU A 218 -14.28 -0.31 -11.74
N GLY A 219 -15.53 -0.13 -11.34
CA GLY A 219 -16.21 1.17 -11.38
C GLY A 219 -15.51 2.22 -10.52
N GLY A 220 -14.98 1.81 -9.36
CA GLY A 220 -14.21 2.66 -8.46
C GLY A 220 -12.95 3.23 -9.08
N THR A 221 -12.33 2.56 -10.07
CA THR A 221 -11.08 3.04 -10.71
C THR A 221 -11.23 4.43 -11.30
N PHE A 222 -12.33 4.71 -12.00
CA PHE A 222 -12.58 6.00 -12.63
C PHE A 222 -12.67 7.13 -11.59
N PHE A 223 -13.34 6.87 -10.47
CA PHE A 223 -13.51 7.85 -9.40
C PHE A 223 -12.24 8.04 -8.58
N VAL A 224 -11.48 6.97 -8.33
CA VAL A 224 -10.16 7.04 -7.68
C VAL A 224 -9.18 7.85 -8.54
N ILE A 225 -9.16 7.62 -9.86
CA ILE A 225 -8.32 8.39 -10.78
C ILE A 225 -8.70 9.87 -10.74
N ALA A 226 -9.99 10.18 -10.84
CA ALA A 226 -10.47 11.56 -10.77
C ALA A 226 -10.14 12.23 -9.43
N ALA A 227 -10.33 11.53 -8.31
CA ALA A 227 -10.03 12.02 -6.98
C ALA A 227 -8.53 12.28 -6.78
N CYS A 228 -7.68 11.30 -7.08
CA CYS A 228 -6.23 11.45 -6.99
C CYS A 228 -5.73 12.56 -7.93
N TRP A 229 -6.27 12.64 -9.15
CA TRP A 229 -5.89 13.68 -10.10
C TRP A 229 -6.24 15.09 -9.57
N TYR A 230 -7.49 15.28 -9.14
CA TYR A 230 -7.93 16.55 -8.58
C TYR A 230 -7.10 16.95 -7.34
N VAL A 231 -6.90 16.02 -6.40
CA VAL A 231 -6.13 16.30 -5.17
C VAL A 231 -4.68 16.64 -5.49
N THR A 232 -4.04 15.91 -6.41
CA THR A 232 -2.64 16.19 -6.80
C THR A 232 -2.51 17.58 -7.38
N ASP A 233 -3.28 17.88 -8.44
CA ASP A 233 -3.08 19.08 -9.26
C ASP A 233 -3.64 20.35 -8.60
N LYS A 234 -4.72 20.24 -7.82
CA LYS A 234 -5.43 21.40 -7.26
C LYS A 234 -5.17 21.65 -5.78
N ILE A 235 -4.71 20.66 -5.02
CA ILE A 235 -4.54 20.79 -3.57
C ILE A 235 -3.08 20.57 -3.17
N VAL A 236 -2.53 19.40 -3.47
CA VAL A 236 -1.26 18.94 -2.91
C VAL A 236 -0.07 19.57 -3.60
N GLU A 237 0.02 19.53 -4.93
CA GLU A 237 1.15 20.14 -5.65
C GLU A 237 1.23 21.66 -5.41
N PRO A 238 0.15 22.46 -5.51
CA PRO A 238 0.21 23.89 -5.21
C PRO A 238 0.66 24.19 -3.78
N ARG A 239 0.19 23.39 -2.81
CA ARG A 239 0.59 23.52 -1.40
C ARG A 239 2.07 23.21 -1.21
N LEU A 240 2.57 22.11 -1.78
CA LEU A 240 3.98 21.71 -1.69
C LEU A 240 4.91 22.81 -2.22
N TRP A 241 4.59 23.42 -3.35
CA TRP A 241 5.35 24.57 -3.87
C TRP A 241 5.39 25.76 -2.89
N ALA A 242 4.34 25.95 -2.09
CA ALA A 242 4.26 27.03 -1.11
C ALA A 242 4.94 26.70 0.23
N THR A 243 4.95 25.43 0.66
CA THR A 243 5.37 25.04 2.02
C THR A 243 6.62 24.17 2.08
N MET A 244 7.04 23.57 0.97
CA MET A 244 8.13 22.60 0.91
C MET A 244 9.03 22.84 -0.32
N PRO A 245 9.81 23.94 -0.36
CA PRO A 245 10.69 24.22 -1.49
C PRO A 245 11.73 23.11 -1.67
N LEU A 246 12.13 22.90 -2.92
CA LEU A 246 13.16 21.91 -3.26
C LEU A 246 14.52 22.33 -2.72
N ASP A 247 15.35 21.34 -2.38
CA ASP A 247 16.71 21.58 -1.92
C ASP A 247 17.56 22.25 -3.01
N LYS A 248 18.49 23.13 -2.62
CA LYS A 248 19.40 23.80 -3.56
C LYS A 248 20.41 22.81 -4.14
N GLY A 249 20.73 22.96 -5.42
CA GLY A 249 21.77 22.18 -6.08
C GLY A 249 21.27 20.86 -6.70
N LEU A 250 19.97 20.58 -6.68
CA LEU A 250 19.38 19.46 -7.41
C LEU A 250 19.62 19.56 -8.92
N GLU A 251 19.77 20.77 -9.49
CA GLU A 251 20.18 20.94 -10.90
C GLU A 251 21.59 20.40 -11.22
N ASN A 252 22.42 20.17 -10.19
CA ASN A 252 23.75 19.60 -10.35
C ASN A 252 23.77 18.08 -10.26
N ASP A 253 22.67 17.47 -9.85
CA ASP A 253 22.54 16.01 -9.79
C ASP A 253 22.45 15.45 -11.23
N PRO A 254 23.43 14.63 -11.67
CA PRO A 254 23.43 14.03 -13.00
C PRO A 254 22.19 13.16 -13.26
N ASP A 255 21.65 12.52 -12.23
CA ASP A 255 20.49 11.62 -12.33
C ASP A 255 19.18 12.39 -12.54
N LEU A 256 19.19 13.69 -12.23
CA LEU A 256 18.02 14.58 -12.35
C LEU A 256 18.03 15.42 -13.64
N ARG A 257 19.09 15.35 -14.45
CA ARG A 257 19.21 16.14 -15.69
C ARG A 257 18.50 15.48 -16.87
N ILE A 258 17.70 16.27 -17.59
CA ILE A 258 17.07 15.84 -18.84
C ILE A 258 17.98 16.20 -20.01
N THR A 259 18.75 15.24 -20.49
CA THR A 259 19.46 15.34 -21.77
C THR A 259 18.69 14.62 -22.87
N PRO A 260 18.75 15.08 -24.13
CA PRO A 260 18.17 14.31 -25.24
C PRO A 260 18.75 12.91 -25.29
N VAL A 261 17.91 11.91 -25.55
CA VAL A 261 18.37 10.51 -25.69
C VAL A 261 19.29 10.42 -26.91
N SER A 262 20.54 10.05 -26.70
CA SER A 262 21.52 9.88 -27.78
C SER A 262 21.22 8.66 -28.65
N ALA A 263 21.81 8.60 -29.84
CA ALA A 263 21.66 7.44 -30.73
C ALA A 263 22.17 6.13 -30.09
N LEU A 264 23.24 6.22 -29.30
CA LEU A 264 23.81 5.09 -28.55
C LEU A 264 22.84 4.60 -27.47
N GLU A 265 22.36 5.51 -26.62
CA GLU A 265 21.37 5.19 -25.58
C GLU A 265 20.08 4.62 -26.19
N ASN A 266 19.63 5.15 -27.33
CA ASN A 266 18.46 4.62 -28.03
C ASN A 266 18.69 3.21 -28.61
N SER A 267 19.91 2.90 -29.06
CA SER A 267 20.28 1.56 -29.49
C SER A 267 20.34 0.59 -28.31
N ALA A 268 20.98 0.99 -27.21
CA ALA A 268 21.05 0.22 -25.97
C ALA A 268 19.65 -0.04 -25.38
N TYR A 269 18.78 0.98 -25.38
CA TYR A 269 17.39 0.89 -24.93
C TYR A 269 16.61 -0.16 -25.74
N ARG A 270 16.73 -0.15 -27.07
CA ARG A 270 16.07 -1.15 -27.92
C ARG A 270 16.53 -2.57 -27.59
N LYS A 271 17.83 -2.78 -27.39
CA LYS A 271 18.38 -4.10 -26.98
C LYS A 271 17.82 -4.53 -25.62
N ALA A 272 17.80 -3.62 -24.65
CA ALA A 272 17.24 -3.89 -23.33
C ALA A 272 15.74 -4.22 -23.38
N CYS A 273 14.96 -3.51 -24.19
CA CYS A 273 13.55 -3.82 -24.44
C CYS A 273 13.37 -5.19 -25.11
N THR A 274 14.23 -5.57 -26.06
CA THR A 274 14.19 -6.91 -26.65
C THR A 274 14.43 -7.99 -25.61
N VAL A 275 15.39 -7.79 -24.69
CA VAL A 275 15.62 -8.72 -23.57
C VAL A 275 14.40 -8.78 -22.65
N PHE A 276 13.85 -7.63 -22.28
CA PHE A 276 12.63 -7.57 -21.47
C PHE A 276 11.46 -8.33 -22.11
N LEU A 277 11.22 -8.12 -23.41
CA LEU A 277 10.18 -8.82 -24.17
C LEU A 277 10.47 -10.33 -24.28
N GLY A 278 11.74 -10.71 -24.45
CA GLY A 278 12.15 -12.11 -24.44
C GLY A 278 11.89 -12.79 -23.10
N LEU A 279 12.17 -12.10 -21.98
CA LEU A 279 11.86 -12.59 -20.63
C LEU A 279 10.34 -12.71 -20.40
N ALA A 280 9.57 -11.71 -20.85
CA ALA A 280 8.12 -11.74 -20.77
C ALA A 280 7.53 -12.90 -21.59
N ALA A 281 8.02 -13.11 -22.82
CA ALA A 281 7.60 -14.21 -23.67
C ALA A 281 7.99 -15.57 -23.08
N LEU A 282 9.19 -15.69 -22.52
CA LEU A 282 9.63 -16.91 -21.84
C LEU A 282 8.74 -17.22 -20.64
N LEU A 283 8.49 -16.24 -19.77
CA LEU A 283 7.61 -16.40 -18.62
C LEU A 283 6.20 -16.80 -19.06
N PHE A 284 5.67 -16.17 -20.11
CA PHE A 284 4.38 -16.52 -20.69
C PHE A 284 4.35 -17.98 -21.16
N VAL A 285 5.35 -18.42 -21.95
CA VAL A 285 5.45 -19.80 -22.43
C VAL A 285 5.58 -20.80 -21.28
N LEU A 286 6.29 -20.44 -20.20
CA LEU A 286 6.40 -21.30 -19.02
C LEU A 286 5.09 -21.38 -18.21
N CYS A 287 4.30 -20.30 -18.15
CA CYS A 287 3.01 -20.27 -17.45
C CYS A 287 1.85 -20.83 -18.30
N TRP A 288 1.98 -20.86 -19.62
CA TRP A 288 0.89 -21.21 -20.54
C TRP A 288 0.35 -22.63 -20.33
N PRO A 289 1.17 -23.70 -20.29
CA PRO A 289 0.66 -25.07 -20.14
C PRO A 289 -0.16 -25.27 -18.87
N GLU A 290 -1.23 -26.07 -18.96
CA GLU A 290 -2.07 -26.43 -17.81
C GLU A 290 -1.26 -27.19 -16.74
N GLY A 291 -0.35 -28.07 -17.16
CA GLY A 291 0.57 -28.79 -16.29
C GLY A 291 1.82 -28.00 -15.87
N SER A 292 1.82 -26.67 -16.01
CA SER A 292 2.98 -25.85 -15.65
C SER A 292 3.31 -25.96 -14.16
N MET A 293 4.58 -26.18 -13.84
CA MET A 293 5.10 -26.16 -12.46
C MET A 293 4.97 -24.78 -11.79
N LEU A 294 4.67 -23.74 -12.56
CA LEU A 294 4.49 -22.37 -12.06
C LEU A 294 3.06 -22.08 -11.59
N ARG A 295 2.13 -22.99 -11.84
CA ARG A 295 0.74 -22.94 -11.35
C ARG A 295 0.64 -23.52 -9.95
N ALA A 296 -0.36 -23.08 -9.20
CA ALA A 296 -0.75 -23.72 -7.95
C ALA A 296 -1.29 -25.15 -8.21
N PRO A 297 -1.38 -26.00 -7.18
CA PRO A 297 -1.92 -27.36 -7.32
C PRO A 297 -3.34 -27.43 -7.91
N ASP A 298 -4.11 -26.35 -7.79
CA ASP A 298 -5.45 -26.17 -8.37
C ASP A 298 -5.42 -25.62 -9.80
N GLY A 299 -4.25 -25.46 -10.41
CA GLY A 299 -4.05 -24.90 -11.76
C GLY A 299 -4.01 -23.37 -11.83
N SER A 300 -4.25 -22.66 -10.72
CA SER A 300 -4.29 -21.19 -10.70
C SER A 300 -2.91 -20.55 -10.86
N LEU A 301 -2.82 -19.48 -11.64
CA LEU A 301 -1.61 -18.64 -11.76
C LEU A 301 -1.60 -17.48 -10.77
N THR A 302 -2.75 -17.08 -10.23
CA THR A 302 -2.93 -15.88 -9.40
C THR A 302 -3.12 -16.18 -7.92
N SER A 303 -3.20 -17.47 -7.56
CA SER A 303 -3.26 -17.92 -6.18
C SER A 303 -1.95 -17.60 -5.43
N PRO A 304 -1.99 -17.22 -4.13
CA PRO A 304 -0.79 -17.12 -3.29
C PRO A 304 0.03 -18.43 -3.23
N LYS A 305 -0.60 -19.57 -3.52
CA LYS A 305 0.04 -20.89 -3.56
C LYS A 305 0.77 -21.15 -4.88
N ALA A 306 0.57 -20.32 -5.91
CA ALA A 306 1.20 -20.50 -7.20
C ALA A 306 2.70 -20.14 -7.10
N PRO A 307 3.61 -21.03 -7.53
CA PRO A 307 5.05 -20.74 -7.49
C PRO A 307 5.43 -19.46 -8.24
N VAL A 308 4.72 -19.09 -9.32
CA VAL A 308 4.94 -17.81 -10.01
C VAL A 308 4.66 -16.60 -9.13
N MET A 309 3.62 -16.65 -8.29
CA MET A 309 3.26 -15.57 -7.37
C MET A 309 4.28 -15.47 -6.22
N GLN A 310 4.75 -16.62 -5.72
CA GLN A 310 5.83 -16.68 -4.73
C GLN A 310 7.17 -16.18 -5.29
N ALA A 311 7.39 -16.35 -6.60
CA ALA A 311 8.58 -15.91 -7.31
C ALA A 311 8.53 -14.45 -7.80
N ILE A 312 7.47 -13.67 -7.52
CA ILE A 312 7.35 -12.28 -8.00
C ILE A 312 8.58 -11.44 -7.65
N VAL A 313 9.10 -11.55 -6.44
CA VAL A 313 10.26 -10.75 -6.00
C VAL A 313 11.54 -11.12 -6.77
N PRO A 314 11.94 -12.41 -6.86
CA PRO A 314 13.00 -12.84 -7.77
C PRO A 314 12.77 -12.46 -9.24
N LEU A 315 11.53 -12.55 -9.73
CA LEU A 315 11.19 -12.17 -11.10
C LEU A 315 11.41 -10.67 -11.33
N ILE A 316 10.99 -9.82 -10.41
CA ILE A 316 11.28 -8.38 -10.46
C ILE A 316 12.78 -8.14 -10.52
N PHE A 317 13.56 -8.80 -9.66
CA PHE A 317 15.02 -8.71 -9.71
C PHE A 317 15.55 -9.07 -11.11
N ILE A 318 15.09 -10.17 -11.71
CA ILE A 318 15.51 -10.60 -13.07
C ILE A 318 15.08 -9.59 -14.15
N PHE A 319 13.83 -9.13 -14.11
CA PHE A 319 13.24 -8.24 -15.11
C PHE A 319 13.83 -6.81 -15.08
N PHE A 320 14.38 -6.37 -13.95
CA PHE A 320 15.15 -5.12 -13.90
C PHE A 320 16.64 -5.35 -14.17
N SER A 321 17.23 -6.39 -13.59
CA SER A 321 18.68 -6.64 -13.70
C SER A 321 19.12 -6.99 -15.11
N LEU A 322 18.45 -7.91 -15.82
CA LEU A 322 18.91 -8.38 -17.12
C LEU A 322 18.82 -7.29 -18.21
N PRO A 323 17.69 -6.58 -18.39
CA PRO A 323 17.65 -5.43 -19.30
C PRO A 323 18.62 -4.33 -18.88
N GLY A 324 18.77 -4.07 -17.58
CA GLY A 324 19.74 -3.11 -17.05
C GLY A 324 21.19 -3.46 -17.39
N ILE A 325 21.58 -4.72 -17.21
CA ILE A 325 22.92 -5.22 -17.58
C ILE A 325 23.16 -5.05 -19.07
N VAL A 326 22.21 -5.50 -19.91
CA VAL A 326 22.34 -5.41 -21.37
C VAL A 326 22.42 -3.95 -21.81
N TYR A 327 21.57 -3.08 -21.25
CA TYR A 327 21.63 -1.65 -21.50
C TYR A 327 23.01 -1.09 -21.10
N GLY A 328 23.48 -1.40 -19.90
CA GLY A 328 24.69 -0.79 -19.35
C GLY A 328 25.94 -1.11 -20.16
N TYR A 329 26.10 -2.37 -20.58
CA TYR A 329 27.19 -2.73 -21.48
C TYR A 329 27.01 -2.13 -22.89
N ALA A 330 25.77 -2.11 -23.43
CA ALA A 330 25.52 -1.56 -24.76
C ALA A 330 25.68 -0.03 -24.83
N ALA A 331 25.40 0.68 -23.74
CA ALA A 331 25.57 2.12 -23.60
C ALA A 331 26.99 2.52 -23.14
N GLY A 332 27.79 1.56 -22.68
CA GLY A 332 29.15 1.78 -22.17
C GLY A 332 29.21 2.35 -20.74
N THR A 333 28.09 2.37 -20.02
CA THR A 333 28.03 2.78 -18.60
C THR A 333 28.58 1.69 -17.68
N PHE A 334 28.42 0.43 -18.05
CA PHE A 334 29.11 -0.69 -17.42
C PHE A 334 30.26 -1.18 -18.30
N LYS A 335 31.47 -1.25 -17.72
CA LYS A 335 32.68 -1.74 -18.39
C LYS A 335 33.11 -3.10 -17.87
N SER A 336 32.67 -3.45 -16.66
CA SER A 336 33.02 -4.69 -15.98
C SER A 336 31.87 -5.20 -15.11
N SER A 337 31.92 -6.47 -14.71
CA SER A 337 30.97 -7.03 -13.75
C SER A 337 31.03 -6.31 -12.39
N SER A 338 32.19 -5.77 -12.02
CA SER A 338 32.35 -4.97 -10.80
C SER A 338 31.51 -3.69 -10.81
N ASP A 339 31.24 -3.09 -11.97
CA ASP A 339 30.39 -1.90 -12.06
C ASP A 339 28.93 -2.25 -11.72
N VAL A 340 28.47 -3.43 -12.16
CA VAL A 340 27.13 -3.96 -11.82
C VAL A 340 27.00 -4.18 -10.31
N ILE A 341 28.03 -4.76 -9.67
CA ILE A 341 28.04 -4.97 -8.21
C ILE A 341 28.02 -3.63 -7.48
N LYS A 342 28.85 -2.65 -7.88
CA LYS A 342 28.86 -1.32 -7.27
C LYS A 342 27.51 -0.63 -7.36
N SER A 343 26.78 -0.76 -8.47
CA SER A 343 25.42 -0.21 -8.59
C SER A 343 24.45 -0.85 -7.60
N MET A 344 24.56 -2.16 -7.35
CA MET A 344 23.78 -2.82 -6.30
C MET A 344 24.17 -2.34 -4.90
N GLU A 345 25.46 -2.20 -4.60
CA GLU A 345 25.94 -1.72 -3.30
C GLU A 345 25.47 -0.29 -3.02
N GLU A 346 25.55 0.60 -4.02
CA GLU A 346 25.18 2.00 -3.86
C GLU A 346 23.70 2.17 -3.56
N VAL A 347 22.83 1.45 -4.28
CA VAL A 347 21.38 1.51 -4.03
C VAL A 347 21.02 0.93 -2.65
N MET A 348 21.76 -0.06 -2.16
CA MET A 348 21.54 -0.66 -0.82
C MET A 348 21.85 0.32 0.32
N LYS A 349 22.79 1.26 0.13
CA LYS A 349 23.09 2.28 1.15
C LYS A 349 21.86 3.14 1.47
N MET A 350 21.01 3.41 0.47
CA MET A 350 19.76 4.14 0.67
C MET A 350 18.77 3.40 1.57
N LEU A 351 18.89 2.08 1.74
CA LEU A 351 17.99 1.26 2.55
C LEU A 351 18.46 1.07 4.01
N LEU A 352 19.61 1.60 4.40
CA LEU A 352 20.13 1.46 5.77
C LEU A 352 19.12 1.94 6.82
N GLY A 353 18.53 3.12 6.63
CA GLY A 353 17.50 3.66 7.53
C GLY A 353 16.25 2.79 7.60
N PHE A 354 15.82 2.24 6.45
CA PHE A 354 14.70 1.31 6.38
C PHE A 354 14.97 0.00 7.14
N MET A 355 16.20 -0.55 7.06
CA MET A 355 16.56 -1.76 7.81
C MET A 355 16.51 -1.56 9.32
N VAL A 356 17.02 -0.42 9.82
CA VAL A 356 16.95 -0.09 11.26
C VAL A 356 15.49 0.07 11.70
N PHE A 357 14.67 0.74 10.89
CA PHE A 357 13.23 0.83 11.14
C PHE A 357 12.56 -0.55 11.19
N ALA A 358 12.80 -1.39 10.18
CA ALA A 358 12.16 -2.69 10.01
C ALA A 358 12.41 -3.58 11.22
N PHE A 359 13.61 -3.51 11.82
CA PHE A 359 13.95 -4.23 13.04
C PHE A 359 12.98 -3.91 14.19
N PHE A 360 12.80 -2.63 14.52
CA PHE A 360 11.94 -2.21 15.62
C PHE A 360 10.45 -2.34 15.30
N ALA A 361 10.06 -2.07 14.05
CA ALA A 361 8.69 -2.25 13.59
C ALA A 361 8.25 -3.72 13.71
N ALA A 362 9.12 -4.67 13.33
CA ALA A 362 8.85 -6.09 13.47
C ALA A 362 8.64 -6.51 14.94
N GLN A 363 9.46 -5.99 15.85
CA GLN A 363 9.30 -6.29 17.29
C GLN A 363 8.00 -5.71 17.84
N PHE A 364 7.67 -4.47 17.49
CA PHE A 364 6.40 -3.85 17.87
C PHE A 364 5.22 -4.69 17.37
N LEU A 365 5.19 -5.08 16.09
CA LEU A 365 4.11 -5.88 15.53
C LEU A 365 3.97 -7.24 16.23
N TYR A 366 5.09 -7.88 16.55
CA TYR A 366 5.08 -9.13 17.32
C TYR A 366 4.47 -8.93 18.72
N VAL A 367 4.89 -7.90 19.46
CA VAL A 367 4.36 -7.60 20.81
C VAL A 367 2.87 -7.20 20.73
N PHE A 368 2.50 -6.36 19.77
CA PHE A 368 1.12 -5.90 19.58
C PHE A 368 0.18 -7.05 19.22
N GLY A 369 0.64 -7.97 18.37
CA GLY A 369 -0.10 -9.19 18.02
C GLY A 369 -0.19 -10.17 19.19
N LYS A 370 0.95 -10.56 19.79
CA LYS A 370 1.01 -11.57 20.86
C LYS A 370 0.34 -11.12 22.16
N SER A 371 0.33 -9.83 22.46
CA SER A 371 -0.37 -9.28 23.63
C SER A 371 -1.90 -9.40 23.53
N GLY A 372 -2.47 -9.53 22.33
CA GLY A 372 -3.92 -9.54 22.12
C GLY A 372 -4.58 -8.16 22.15
N ILE A 373 -3.82 -7.07 22.32
CA ILE A 373 -4.35 -5.69 22.37
C ILE A 373 -5.03 -5.30 21.05
N GLY A 374 -4.41 -5.62 19.90
CA GLY A 374 -5.00 -5.34 18.59
C GLY A 374 -6.34 -6.06 18.39
N THR A 375 -6.42 -7.31 18.83
CA THR A 375 -7.65 -8.13 18.79
C THR A 375 -8.73 -7.56 19.70
N LEU A 376 -8.37 -7.16 20.93
CA LEU A 376 -9.28 -6.51 21.87
C LEU A 376 -9.87 -5.21 21.29
N LEU A 377 -9.04 -4.33 20.74
CA LEU A 377 -9.48 -3.07 20.11
C LEU A 377 -10.43 -3.31 18.93
N ALA A 378 -10.12 -4.28 18.07
CA ALA A 378 -10.96 -4.62 16.93
C ALA A 378 -12.34 -5.14 17.37
N ILE A 379 -12.39 -6.03 18.36
CA ILE A 379 -13.63 -6.68 18.80
C ILE A 379 -14.50 -5.72 19.62
N SER A 380 -13.92 -5.06 20.62
CA SER A 380 -14.65 -4.07 21.46
C SER A 380 -15.24 -2.92 20.64
N GLY A 381 -14.49 -2.42 19.65
CA GLY A 381 -14.99 -1.38 18.76
C GLY A 381 -16.07 -1.87 17.80
N ALA A 382 -15.98 -3.12 17.33
CA ALA A 382 -17.01 -3.72 16.50
C ALA A 382 -18.32 -3.97 17.28
N GLU A 383 -18.24 -4.43 18.53
CA GLU A 383 -19.41 -4.56 19.41
C GLU A 383 -20.02 -3.20 19.77
N PHE A 384 -19.20 -2.19 20.04
CA PHE A 384 -19.70 -0.83 20.26
C PHE A 384 -20.54 -0.32 19.07
N LEU A 385 -20.07 -0.53 17.83
CA LEU A 385 -20.85 -0.16 16.64
C LEU A 385 -22.14 -0.96 16.51
N LYS A 386 -22.12 -2.24 16.84
CA LYS A 386 -23.31 -3.10 16.85
C LYS A 386 -24.36 -2.57 17.82
N ASP A 387 -23.94 -2.17 19.02
CA ASP A 387 -24.82 -1.72 20.09
C ASP A 387 -25.49 -0.37 19.80
N LEU A 388 -24.96 0.43 18.87
CA LEU A 388 -25.61 1.67 18.41
C LEU A 388 -26.94 1.42 17.68
N GLY A 389 -27.20 0.20 17.20
CA GLY A 389 -28.49 -0.17 16.61
C GLY A 389 -28.90 0.67 15.38
N MET A 390 -27.93 1.12 14.59
CA MET A 390 -28.19 2.01 13.46
C MET A 390 -28.95 1.29 12.32
N PRO A 391 -29.73 2.04 11.49
CA PRO A 391 -30.30 1.50 10.26
C PRO A 391 -29.20 0.97 9.31
N SER A 392 -29.53 0.03 8.44
CA SER A 392 -28.57 -0.70 7.59
C SER A 392 -27.57 0.20 6.84
N ALA A 393 -28.04 1.28 6.21
CA ALA A 393 -27.17 2.26 5.57
C ALA A 393 -26.25 2.98 6.58
N GLY A 394 -26.81 3.43 7.71
CA GLY A 394 -26.02 4.05 8.78
C GLY A 394 -24.94 3.12 9.34
N SER A 395 -25.26 1.84 9.51
CA SER A 395 -24.33 0.81 9.96
C SER A 395 -23.20 0.58 8.96
N LEU A 396 -23.49 0.59 7.65
CA LEU A 396 -22.47 0.46 6.61
C LEU A 396 -21.49 1.64 6.63
N LEU A 397 -22.00 2.87 6.78
CA LEU A 397 -21.15 4.05 6.96
C LEU A 397 -20.35 3.99 8.27
N GLY A 398 -20.95 3.51 9.35
CA GLY A 398 -20.28 3.27 10.62
C GLY A 398 -19.09 2.33 10.48
N ILE A 399 -19.25 1.22 9.75
CA ILE A 399 -18.16 0.27 9.45
C ILE A 399 -17.04 0.94 8.65
N ILE A 400 -17.37 1.75 7.63
CA ILE A 400 -16.36 2.47 6.83
C ILE A 400 -15.55 3.40 7.74
N ILE A 401 -16.22 4.20 8.58
CA ILE A 401 -15.54 5.15 9.48
C ILE A 401 -14.70 4.40 10.51
N PHE A 402 -15.25 3.38 11.16
CA PHE A 402 -14.57 2.61 12.18
C PHE A 402 -13.37 1.84 11.63
N THR A 403 -13.53 1.16 10.50
CA THR A 403 -12.42 0.49 9.82
C THR A 403 -11.34 1.50 9.43
N GLY A 404 -11.75 2.69 8.97
CA GLY A 404 -10.84 3.79 8.70
C GLY A 404 -10.05 4.22 9.93
N MET A 405 -10.70 4.35 11.09
CA MET A 405 -10.02 4.65 12.35
C MET A 405 -9.05 3.53 12.77
N LEU A 406 -9.47 2.27 12.62
CA LEU A 406 -8.61 1.11 12.90
C LEU A 406 -7.38 1.07 11.99
N ASN A 407 -7.47 1.53 10.73
CA ASN A 407 -6.33 1.56 9.80
C ASN A 407 -5.18 2.45 10.27
N LEU A 408 -5.46 3.44 11.11
CA LEU A 408 -4.40 4.26 11.69
C LEU A 408 -3.46 3.41 12.57
N LEU A 409 -3.95 2.30 13.12
CA LEU A 409 -3.23 1.40 14.02
C LEU A 409 -2.86 0.05 13.37
N ILE A 410 -3.79 -0.54 12.61
CA ILE A 410 -3.66 -1.86 11.99
C ILE A 410 -3.80 -1.69 10.48
N THR A 411 -2.68 -1.64 9.77
CA THR A 411 -2.69 -1.42 8.31
C THR A 411 -2.98 -2.68 7.50
N SER A 412 -2.78 -3.87 8.08
CA SER A 412 -3.02 -5.15 7.40
C SER A 412 -4.51 -5.38 7.14
N ALA A 413 -4.92 -5.45 5.87
CA ALA A 413 -6.29 -5.73 5.46
C ALA A 413 -6.76 -7.11 5.92
N THR A 414 -5.93 -8.13 5.68
CA THR A 414 -6.24 -9.53 6.00
C THR A 414 -6.38 -9.76 7.49
N SER A 415 -5.50 -9.16 8.31
CA SER A 415 -5.55 -9.30 9.77
C SER A 415 -6.81 -8.64 10.35
N LYS A 416 -7.18 -7.45 9.87
CA LYS A 416 -8.42 -6.80 10.31
C LYS A 416 -9.63 -7.61 9.87
N TRP A 417 -9.71 -7.99 8.59
CA TRP A 417 -10.90 -8.64 8.06
C TRP A 417 -11.14 -10.02 8.64
N ALA A 418 -10.07 -10.78 8.95
CA ALA A 418 -10.18 -12.06 9.65
C ALA A 418 -10.95 -11.96 10.97
N ILE A 419 -10.84 -10.83 11.68
CA ILE A 419 -11.53 -10.58 12.94
C ILE A 419 -12.87 -9.89 12.68
N LEU A 420 -12.87 -8.78 11.95
CA LEU A 420 -14.05 -7.94 11.75
C LEU A 420 -15.16 -8.64 10.96
N SER A 421 -14.82 -9.49 9.98
CA SER A 421 -15.83 -10.23 9.21
C SER A 421 -16.71 -11.09 10.11
N THR A 422 -16.13 -11.78 11.09
CA THR A 422 -16.84 -12.67 12.02
C THR A 422 -17.88 -11.95 12.89
N ILE A 423 -17.79 -10.63 13.02
CA ILE A 423 -18.73 -9.80 13.78
C ILE A 423 -19.68 -9.08 12.83
N PHE A 424 -19.13 -8.34 11.86
CA PHE A 424 -19.93 -7.47 11.00
C PHE A 424 -20.74 -8.21 9.96
N VAL A 425 -20.23 -9.30 9.39
CA VAL A 425 -20.97 -10.05 8.37
C VAL A 425 -22.24 -10.67 8.97
N PRO A 426 -22.19 -11.46 10.07
CA PRO A 426 -23.40 -11.99 10.69
C PRO A 426 -24.35 -10.88 11.17
N MET A 427 -23.81 -9.82 11.78
CA MET A 427 -24.61 -8.70 12.25
C MET A 427 -25.42 -8.05 11.13
N LEU A 428 -24.78 -7.76 9.99
CA LEU A 428 -25.44 -7.11 8.87
C LEU A 428 -26.37 -8.06 8.10
N MET A 429 -26.05 -9.36 8.03
CA MET A 429 -26.99 -10.37 7.52
C MET A 429 -28.29 -10.39 8.31
N MET A 430 -28.24 -10.33 9.65
CA MET A 430 -29.46 -10.23 10.47
C MET A 430 -30.27 -8.95 10.20
N LEU A 431 -29.62 -7.90 9.69
CA LEU A 431 -30.26 -6.65 9.25
C LEU A 431 -30.67 -6.67 7.77
N GLY A 432 -30.62 -7.84 7.12
CA GLY A 432 -31.01 -8.04 5.73
C GLY A 432 -29.98 -7.56 4.71
N ILE A 433 -28.73 -7.33 5.11
CA ILE A 433 -27.64 -6.88 4.24
C ILE A 433 -26.74 -8.05 3.85
N SER A 434 -26.36 -8.11 2.58
CA SER A 434 -25.50 -9.18 2.07
C SER A 434 -24.07 -9.13 2.64
N PRO A 435 -23.42 -10.30 2.80
CA PRO A 435 -21.99 -10.38 3.11
C PRO A 435 -21.10 -9.63 2.11
N GLU A 436 -21.46 -9.66 0.83
CA GLU A 436 -20.73 -9.01 -0.26
C GLU A 436 -20.68 -7.49 -0.10
N LEU A 437 -21.80 -6.88 0.32
CA LEU A 437 -21.87 -5.44 0.59
C LEU A 437 -21.05 -5.06 1.83
N THR A 438 -21.09 -5.91 2.85
CA THR A 438 -20.30 -5.74 4.08
C THR A 438 -18.79 -5.78 3.78
N GLN A 439 -18.37 -6.72 2.93
CA GLN A 439 -16.98 -6.79 2.44
C GLN A 439 -16.59 -5.55 1.62
N ALA A 440 -17.46 -5.08 0.73
CA ALA A 440 -17.19 -3.88 -0.07
C ALA A 440 -17.00 -2.64 0.81
N ALA A 441 -17.82 -2.47 1.85
CA ALA A 441 -17.69 -1.38 2.82
C ALA A 441 -16.37 -1.41 3.59
N PHE A 442 -15.92 -2.59 4.04
CA PHE A 442 -14.61 -2.73 4.66
C PHE A 442 -13.48 -2.29 3.71
N ARG A 443 -13.53 -2.73 2.45
CA ARG A 443 -12.53 -2.41 1.42
C ARG A 443 -12.41 -0.91 1.15
N VAL A 444 -13.53 -0.16 1.13
CA VAL A 444 -13.53 1.31 0.95
C VAL A 444 -12.53 1.98 1.89
N SER A 445 -12.65 1.70 3.19
CA SER A 445 -11.85 2.31 4.24
C SER A 445 -10.44 1.74 4.35
N ASP A 446 -10.28 0.42 4.22
CA ASP A 446 -8.99 -0.28 4.28
C ASP A 446 -7.97 0.36 3.34
N SER A 447 -8.38 0.62 2.10
CA SER A 447 -7.53 1.29 1.11
C SER A 447 -7.27 2.77 1.45
N ALA A 448 -8.32 3.57 1.60
CA ALA A 448 -8.20 5.03 1.62
C ALA A 448 -7.38 5.61 2.78
N VAL A 449 -7.36 4.97 3.96
CA VAL A 449 -6.69 5.50 5.16
C VAL A 449 -5.24 5.04 5.31
N ASN A 450 -4.85 3.94 4.66
CA ASN A 450 -3.50 3.39 4.77
C ASN A 450 -2.39 4.37 4.33
N VAL A 451 -2.73 5.35 3.49
CA VAL A 451 -1.75 6.32 2.98
C VAL A 451 -1.41 7.43 3.96
N CYS A 452 -2.26 7.76 4.94
CA CYS A 452 -2.00 8.86 5.86
C CYS A 452 -1.34 8.43 7.17
N THR A 453 -1.25 7.12 7.44
CA THR A 453 -0.72 6.60 8.71
C THR A 453 0.79 6.32 8.68
N PRO A 454 1.56 6.81 9.67
CA PRO A 454 2.96 6.41 9.87
C PRO A 454 3.15 4.92 10.20
N MET A 455 2.07 4.21 10.52
CA MET A 455 2.08 2.76 10.77
C MET A 455 2.17 1.93 9.49
N PHE A 456 2.08 2.57 8.32
CA PHE A 456 2.21 1.88 7.05
C PHE A 456 3.62 1.23 6.91
N PRO A 457 3.74 -0.05 6.52
CA PRO A 457 5.02 -0.76 6.57
C PRO A 457 6.12 -0.16 5.69
N PHE A 458 5.76 0.51 4.59
CA PHE A 458 6.72 1.17 3.68
C PHE A 458 6.87 2.68 3.97
N TYR A 459 6.28 3.21 5.04
CA TYR A 459 6.28 4.66 5.30
C TYR A 459 7.68 5.29 5.39
N PRO A 460 8.69 4.68 6.03
CA PRO A 460 10.05 5.22 6.02
C PRO A 460 10.68 5.23 4.63
N LEU A 461 10.42 4.20 3.82
CA LEU A 461 10.90 4.13 2.44
C LEU A 461 10.36 5.33 1.63
N LEU A 462 9.08 5.67 1.81
CA LEU A 462 8.46 6.84 1.21
C LEU A 462 9.08 8.16 1.68
N ILE A 463 9.37 8.29 2.99
CA ILE A 463 10.08 9.46 3.52
C ILE A 463 11.46 9.58 2.88
N MET A 464 12.21 8.49 2.75
CA MET A 464 13.54 8.52 2.11
C MET A 464 13.44 8.99 0.65
N TYR A 465 12.43 8.55 -0.11
CA TYR A 465 12.20 9.07 -1.47
C TYR A 465 11.85 10.56 -1.49
N CYS A 466 11.11 11.06 -0.50
CA CYS A 466 10.85 12.49 -0.36
C CYS A 466 12.14 13.26 -0.02
N GLN A 467 12.96 12.71 0.88
CA GLN A 467 14.23 13.31 1.34
C GLN A 467 15.30 13.38 0.25
N LYS A 468 15.18 12.60 -0.84
CA LYS A 468 16.01 12.77 -2.05
C LYS A 468 15.86 14.17 -2.65
N TYR A 469 14.69 14.80 -2.54
CA TYR A 469 14.39 16.11 -3.14
C TYR A 469 14.25 17.22 -2.10
N CYS A 470 13.78 16.88 -0.89
CA CYS A 470 13.53 17.81 0.20
C CYS A 470 14.01 17.18 1.52
N LYS A 471 15.25 17.44 1.96
CA LYS A 471 15.83 16.86 3.20
C LYS A 471 15.00 17.13 4.46
N GLN A 472 14.20 18.19 4.47
CA GLN A 472 13.32 18.55 5.58
C GLN A 472 12.05 17.69 5.66
N ALA A 473 11.75 16.88 4.64
CA ALA A 473 10.59 16.01 4.63
C ALA A 473 10.68 15.00 5.79
N GLY A 474 9.63 15.00 6.60
CA GLY A 474 9.48 14.12 7.76
C GLY A 474 8.13 13.42 7.81
N VAL A 475 7.83 12.79 8.95
CA VAL A 475 6.58 12.04 9.16
C VAL A 475 5.36 12.93 8.96
N GLY A 476 5.36 14.12 9.55
CA GLY A 476 4.25 15.07 9.45
C GLY A 476 4.07 15.62 8.04
N THR A 477 5.16 15.76 7.28
CA THR A 477 5.13 16.21 5.88
C THR A 477 4.41 15.20 4.99
N LEU A 478 4.78 13.92 5.10
CA LEU A 478 4.12 12.86 4.35
C LEU A 478 2.66 12.69 4.80
N SER A 479 2.38 12.74 6.11
CA SER A 479 1.01 12.59 6.63
C SER A 479 0.11 13.74 6.16
N SER A 480 0.56 14.99 6.29
CA SER A 480 -0.22 16.16 5.88
C SER A 480 -0.46 16.18 4.37
N MET A 481 0.51 15.70 3.59
CA MET A 481 0.39 15.55 2.14
C MET A 481 -0.62 14.47 1.74
N MET A 482 -0.73 13.37 2.52
CA MET A 482 -1.61 12.24 2.21
C MET A 482 -3.04 12.39 2.74
N ILE A 483 -3.29 13.18 3.79
CA ILE A 483 -4.64 13.39 4.35
C ILE A 483 -5.67 13.88 3.30
N PRO A 484 -5.35 14.85 2.41
CA PRO A 484 -6.26 15.24 1.34
C PRO A 484 -6.65 14.07 0.43
N TYR A 485 -5.72 13.16 0.13
CA TYR A 485 -6.01 11.96 -0.65
C TYR A 485 -6.92 11.01 0.13
N THR A 486 -6.61 10.74 1.40
CA THR A 486 -7.46 9.88 2.25
C THR A 486 -8.91 10.38 2.31
N LEU A 487 -9.12 11.68 2.52
CA LEU A 487 -10.46 12.26 2.56
C LEU A 487 -11.16 12.14 1.20
N ALA A 488 -10.47 12.48 0.11
CA ALA A 488 -11.05 12.40 -1.24
C ALA A 488 -11.38 10.96 -1.65
N LEU A 489 -10.51 10.00 -1.31
CA LEU A 489 -10.70 8.58 -1.60
C LEU A 489 -11.82 7.98 -0.77
N LEU A 490 -11.91 8.29 0.54
CA LEU A 490 -13.04 7.88 1.38
C LEU A 490 -14.36 8.41 0.81
N VAL A 491 -14.42 9.69 0.45
CA VAL A 491 -15.63 10.28 -0.16
C VAL A 491 -15.95 9.63 -1.50
N ALA A 492 -14.97 9.49 -2.38
CA ALA A 492 -15.18 8.93 -3.72
C ALA A 492 -15.63 7.47 -3.67
N LEU A 493 -14.94 6.61 -2.91
CA LEU A 493 -15.25 5.19 -2.82
C LEU A 493 -16.56 4.95 -2.06
N THR A 494 -16.84 5.72 -1.00
CA THR A 494 -18.14 5.64 -0.30
C THR A 494 -19.25 6.09 -1.25
N PHE A 495 -19.08 7.20 -1.97
CA PHE A 495 -20.05 7.65 -2.95
C PHE A 495 -20.34 6.59 -4.01
N VAL A 496 -19.29 5.98 -4.59
CA VAL A 496 -19.45 4.92 -5.59
C VAL A 496 -20.20 3.73 -5.01
N LEU A 497 -19.87 3.28 -3.79
CA LEU A 497 -20.55 2.15 -3.15
C LEU A 497 -22.05 2.42 -2.95
N TYR A 498 -22.40 3.61 -2.46
CA TYR A 498 -23.80 4.00 -2.26
C TYR A 498 -24.54 4.26 -3.56
N ALA A 499 -23.87 4.79 -4.59
CA ALA A 499 -24.45 4.97 -5.91
C ALA A 499 -24.76 3.62 -6.56
N PHE A 500 -23.84 2.66 -6.47
CA PHE A 500 -24.05 1.28 -6.92
C PHE A 500 -25.27 0.66 -6.22
N TRP A 501 -25.34 0.81 -4.90
CA TRP A 501 -26.47 0.31 -4.11
C TRP A 501 -27.80 0.98 -4.46
N GLY A 502 -27.83 2.31 -4.56
CA GLY A 502 -29.05 3.06 -4.86
C GLY A 502 -29.59 2.87 -6.27
N ILE A 503 -28.71 2.62 -7.24
CA ILE A 503 -29.07 2.38 -8.66
C ILE A 503 -29.32 0.89 -8.93
N GLY A 504 -28.89 0.00 -8.03
CA GLY A 504 -29.06 -1.45 -8.16
C GLY A 504 -28.06 -2.10 -9.14
N ILE A 505 -26.92 -1.45 -9.41
CA ILE A 505 -25.83 -2.06 -10.19
C ILE A 505 -25.22 -3.16 -9.32
N PRO A 506 -25.07 -4.42 -9.77
CA PRO A 506 -24.45 -5.46 -8.94
C PRO A 506 -23.02 -5.06 -8.49
N ILE A 507 -22.62 -5.43 -7.27
CA ILE A 507 -21.29 -5.11 -6.71
C ILE A 507 -20.18 -5.95 -7.40
N GLY A 508 -20.56 -7.11 -7.92
CA GLY A 508 -19.71 -8.09 -8.61
C GLY A 508 -20.49 -9.30 -9.10
N PHE A 509 -19.79 -10.37 -9.45
CA PHE A 509 -20.39 -11.61 -9.91
C PHE A 509 -21.10 -12.33 -8.77
N ASP A 510 -22.28 -12.89 -9.03
CA ASP A 510 -23.16 -13.57 -8.07
C ASP A 510 -23.29 -12.83 -6.74
N SER A 511 -23.45 -11.50 -6.82
CA SER A 511 -23.53 -10.62 -5.65
C SER A 511 -24.88 -9.90 -5.61
N GLY A 512 -25.42 -9.74 -4.40
CA GLY A 512 -26.61 -8.95 -4.13
C GLY A 512 -26.34 -7.91 -3.04
N TYR A 513 -27.34 -7.06 -2.77
CA TYR A 513 -27.33 -6.10 -1.67
C TYR A 513 -28.10 -6.59 -0.44
N VAL A 514 -29.06 -7.48 -0.68
CA VAL A 514 -30.03 -7.93 0.29
C VAL A 514 -29.75 -9.39 0.61
N TYR A 515 -29.65 -9.69 1.89
CA TYR A 515 -29.73 -11.05 2.40
C TYR A 515 -31.17 -11.31 2.84
N PRO A 516 -31.93 -12.15 2.13
CA PRO A 516 -33.23 -12.56 2.62
C PRO A 516 -33.03 -13.42 3.87
N PRO A 517 -33.68 -13.12 5.01
CA PRO A 517 -33.54 -13.95 6.20
C PRO A 517 -33.94 -15.39 5.88
N VAL A 518 -33.07 -16.34 6.24
CA VAL A 518 -33.37 -17.77 6.14
C VAL A 518 -34.59 -18.05 7.02
N LYS A 519 -35.61 -18.67 6.42
CA LYS A 519 -36.85 -19.05 7.11
C LYS A 519 -36.62 -20.13 8.14
#